data_AF-A0A9P3T7K6-F1
#
_entry.id   AF-A0A9P3T7K6-F1
#
_cell.length_a   1.000
_cell.length_b   1.000
_cell.length_c   1.000
_cell.angle_alpha   90.00
_cell.angle_beta   90.00
_cell.angle_gamma   90.00
#
_symmetry.space_group_name_H-M   'P 1'
#
loop_
_entity.id
_entity.type
_entity.pdbx_description
1 polymer ?
#
loop_
_entity_poly.entity_id
_entity_poly.type
_entity_poly.pdbx_seq_one_letter_code
_entity_poly.pdbx_strand_id
1 'polypeptide(L)' 'MAKLGDYTPQIIDKAIDFIASSQAFREYLAHQRKQDRVPDDIPTDKVEMYRERLEYYRQLYRPACVHEEETE' A
#
# COMPACT_ATOMS: atom_id res chain seq x y z
N MET A 1 -25.49 16.87 -9.10
CA MET A 1 -24.82 17.48 -7.93
C MET A 1 -24.58 16.37 -6.92
N ALA A 2 -23.35 15.88 -6.80
CA ALA A 2 -23.02 14.89 -5.78
C ALA A 2 -22.85 15.61 -4.43
N LYS A 3 -23.64 15.21 -3.43
CA LYS A 3 -23.53 15.73 -2.06
C LYS A 3 -22.22 15.22 -1.45
N LEU A 4 -21.55 16.06 -0.68
CA LEU A 4 -20.26 15.78 -0.04
C LEU A 4 -20.24 14.48 0.80
N GLY A 5 -21.40 14.00 1.25
CA GLY A 5 -21.55 12.73 1.98
C GLY A 5 -21.53 11.45 1.14
N ASP A 6 -21.57 11.53 -0.19
CA ASP A 6 -21.53 10.36 -1.10
C ASP A 6 -20.08 9.89 -1.39
N TYR A 7 -19.08 10.72 -1.04
CA TYR A 7 -17.67 10.47 -1.30
C TYR A 7 -16.93 9.86 -0.11
N THR A 8 -17.52 9.84 1.09
CA THR A 8 -16.89 9.34 2.31
C THR A 8 -16.40 7.88 2.21
N PRO A 9 -17.16 6.90 1.69
CA PRO A 9 -16.64 5.54 1.51
C PRO A 9 -15.48 5.50 0.50
N GLN A 10 -15.57 6.31 -0.56
CA GLN A 10 -14.53 6.41 -1.59
C GLN A 10 -13.23 7.02 -1.04
N ILE A 11 -13.33 7.99 -0.12
CA ILE A 11 -12.18 8.61 0.54
C ILE A 11 -11.46 7.59 1.44
N ILE A 12 -12.21 6.78 2.18
CA ILE A 12 -11.64 5.72 3.03
C ILE A 12 -10.92 4.69 2.16
N ASP A 13 -11.54 4.25 1.07
CA ASP A 13 -10.92 3.29 0.13
C ASP A 13 -9.62 3.86 -0.47
N LYS A 14 -9.61 5.15 -0.83
CA LYS A 14 -8.40 5.83 -1.32
C LYS A 14 -7.33 5.99 -0.26
N ALA A 15 -7.69 6.26 1.00
CA ALA A 15 -6.75 6.32 2.10
C ALA A 15 -6.09 4.96 2.33
N ILE A 16 -6.87 3.87 2.23
CA ILE A 16 -6.35 2.51 2.36
C ILE A 16 -5.42 2.15 1.22
N ASP A 17 -5.79 2.46 -0.03
CA ASP A 17 -4.90 2.34 -1.19
C ASP A 17 -3.58 3.10 -0.96
N PHE A 18 -3.64 4.32 -0.41
CA PHE A 18 -2.46 5.13 -0.12
C PHE A 18 -1.57 4.51 0.97
N ILE A 19 -2.14 3.98 2.05
CA ILE A 19 -1.40 3.32 3.13
C ILE A 19 -0.75 2.03 2.60
N ALA A 20 -1.48 1.23 1.82
CA ALA A 20 -0.96 0.02 1.18
C ALA A 20 0.19 0.33 0.21
N SER A 21 0.02 1.32 -0.67
CA SER A 21 1.05 1.77 -1.60
C SER A 21 2.28 2.28 -0.86
N SER A 22 2.11 3.13 0.16
CA SER A 22 3.22 3.68 0.94
C SER A 22 4.03 2.59 1.63
N GLN A 23 3.36 1.57 2.17
CA GLN A 23 4.07 0.45 2.81
C GLN A 23 4.86 -0.37 1.80
N ALA A 24 4.24 -0.79 0.69
CA ALA A 24 4.93 -1.54 -0.35
C ALA A 24 6.10 -0.74 -0.95
N PHE A 25 5.94 0.57 -1.10
CA PHE A 25 7.00 1.45 -1.59
C PHE A 25 8.16 1.59 -0.60
N ARG A 26 7.89 1.67 0.71
CA ARG A 26 8.94 1.68 1.75
C ARG A 26 9.67 0.34 1.81
N GLU A 27 8.96 -0.77 1.68
CA GLU A 27 9.57 -2.11 1.58
C GLU A 27 10.49 -2.21 0.37
N TYR A 28 10.06 -1.66 -0.77
CA TYR A 28 10.87 -1.56 -1.98
C TYR A 28 12.14 -0.72 -1.76
N LEU A 29 12.01 0.53 -1.30
CA LEU A 29 13.14 1.44 -1.10
C LEU A 29 14.14 0.93 -0.06
N ALA A 30 13.65 0.34 1.02
CA ALA A 30 14.51 -0.11 2.12
C ALA A 30 15.12 -1.49 1.86
N HIS A 31 14.83 -2.14 0.72
CA HIS A 31 15.10 -3.56 0.46
C HIS A 31 14.69 -4.46 1.65
N GLN A 32 13.65 -4.05 2.37
CA GLN A 32 13.24 -4.70 3.61
C GLN A 32 12.32 -5.88 3.31
N ARG A 33 12.33 -6.85 4.23
CA ARG A 33 11.39 -7.97 4.16
C ARG A 33 9.96 -7.45 4.28
N LYS A 34 9.05 -8.12 3.56
CA LYS A 34 7.60 -7.91 3.64
C LYS A 34 7.14 -7.91 5.11
N GLN A 35 6.57 -6.81 5.57
CA GLN A 35 5.91 -6.72 6.86
C GLN A 35 4.43 -7.06 6.69
N ASP A 36 3.97 -8.09 7.38
CA ASP A 36 2.55 -8.48 7.40
C ASP A 36 1.74 -7.70 8.44
N ARG A 37 2.37 -6.72 9.09
CA ARG A 37 1.71 -5.92 10.11
C ARG A 37 0.74 -4.95 9.45
N VAL A 38 -0.51 -5.01 9.88
CA VAL A 38 -1.56 -4.05 9.51
C VAL A 38 -1.49 -2.85 10.47
N PRO A 39 -1.49 -1.61 9.96
CA PRO A 39 -1.54 -0.41 10.81
C PRO A 39 -2.86 -0.29 11.58
N ASP A 40 -2.81 0.25 12.80
CA ASP A 40 -3.99 0.53 13.63
C ASP A 40 -4.97 1.54 12.98
N ASP A 41 -4.46 2.40 12.09
CA ASP A 41 -5.27 3.35 11.32
C ASP A 41 -6.22 2.69 10.30
N ILE A 42 -6.11 1.38 10.07
CA ILE A 42 -6.97 0.67 9.12
C ILE A 42 -8.18 0.08 9.86
N PRO A 43 -9.41 0.42 9.43
CA PRO A 43 -10.62 -0.16 10.01
C PRO A 43 -10.64 -1.68 9.83
N THR A 44 -11.06 -2.42 10.86
CA THR A 44 -11.11 -3.90 10.85
C THR A 44 -11.87 -4.46 9.64
N ASP A 45 -12.96 -3.80 9.23
CA ASP A 45 -13.78 -4.16 8.06
C ASP A 45 -13.02 -4.08 6.72
N LYS A 46 -11.97 -3.27 6.66
CA LYS A 46 -11.20 -3.01 5.43
C LYS A 46 -9.81 -3.62 5.44
N VAL A 47 -9.48 -4.42 6.46
CA VAL A 47 -8.18 -5.10 6.58
C VAL A 47 -7.93 -6.03 5.39
N GLU A 48 -8.96 -6.75 4.93
CA GLU A 48 -8.85 -7.62 3.76
C GLU A 48 -8.53 -6.81 2.50
N MET A 49 -9.27 -5.72 2.26
CA MET A 49 -9.01 -4.81 1.14
C MET A 49 -7.58 -4.27 1.19
N TYR A 50 -7.10 -3.84 2.37
CA TYR A 50 -5.74 -3.38 2.54
C TYR A 50 -4.71 -4.45 2.16
N ARG A 51 -4.90 -5.70 2.59
CA ARG A 51 -3.98 -6.80 2.27
C ARG A 51 -3.92 -7.08 0.78
N GLU A 52 -5.07 -7.13 0.10
CA GLU A 52 -5.14 -7.30 -1.34
C GLU A 52 -4.40 -6.18 -2.08
N ARG A 53 -4.62 -4.93 -1.67
CA ARG A 53 -3.95 -3.76 -2.26
C ARG A 53 -2.46 -3.74 -1.98
N LEU A 54 -2.05 -4.10 -0.76
CA LEU A 54 -0.65 -4.19 -0.38
C LEU A 54 0.08 -5.23 -1.24
N GLU A 55 -0.52 -6.39 -1.46
CA GLU A 55 0.06 -7.41 -2.33
C GLU A 55 0.15 -6.93 -3.78
N TYR A 56 -0.90 -6.29 -4.30
CA TYR A 56 -0.89 -5.68 -5.62
C TYR A 56 0.27 -4.68 -5.77
N TYR A 57 0.44 -3.76 -4.83
CA TYR A 57 1.54 -2.77 -4.89
C TYR A 57 2.92 -3.42 -4.70
N ARG A 58 3.05 -4.47 -3.89
CA ARG A 58 4.31 -5.24 -3.79
C ARG A 58 4.69 -5.91 -5.10
N GLN A 59 3.71 -6.38 -5.88
CA GLN A 59 3.95 -6.92 -7.21
C GLN A 59 4.30 -5.80 -8.19
N LEU A 60 3.62 -4.65 -8.10
CA LEU A 60 3.87 -3.49 -8.94
C LEU A 60 5.27 -2.90 -8.74
N TYR A 61 5.72 -2.77 -7.49
CA TYR A 61 7.06 -2.29 -7.14
C TYR A 61 8.12 -3.39 -7.17
N ARG A 62 7.77 -4.65 -7.49
CA ARG A 62 8.77 -5.70 -7.59
C ARG A 62 9.78 -5.27 -8.68
N PRO A 63 11.08 -5.14 -8.38
CA PRO A 63 12.04 -4.71 -9.39
C PRO A 63 12.07 -5.76 -10.50
N ALA A 64 11.99 -5.34 -11.76
CA ALA A 64 12.16 -6.23 -12.92
C ALA A 64 13.53 -6.91 -12.91
N CYS A 65 14.54 -6.25 -12.33
CA CYS A 65 15.82 -6.78 -11.91
C CYS A 65 16.35 -5.80 -10.86
N VAL A 66 16.91 -6.32 -9.77
CA VAL A 66 17.97 -5.59 -9.07
C VAL A 66 19.04 -5.26 -10.11
N HIS A 67 19.13 -4.01 -10.56
CA HIS A 67 20.45 -3.51 -10.94
C HIS A 67 21.07 -3.12 -9.61
N GLU A 68 21.97 -3.98 -9.16
CA GLU A 68 23.01 -3.65 -8.21
C GLU A 68 23.64 -2.34 -8.68
N GLU A 69 23.23 -1.21 -8.09
CA GLU A 69 24.04 -0.01 -8.15
C GLU A 69 25.22 -0.27 -7.22
N GLU A 70 26.25 -0.85 -7.83
CA GLU A 70 27.60 -1.01 -7.32
C GLU A 70 28.01 0.27 -6.59
N THR A 71 28.24 0.13 -5.29
CA THR A 71 28.98 1.12 -4.52
C THR A 71 30.44 0.98 -4.93
N GLU A 72 30.97 1.93 -5.70
CA GLU A 72 32.41 2.22 -5.77
C GLU A 72 32.65 3.68 -5.37
#